data_AF-A0A7S2VDZ5-F1
#
_entry.id   AF-A0A7S2VDZ5-F1
#
_cell.length_a   1.000
_cell.length_b   1.000
_cell.length_c   1.000
_cell.angle_alpha   90.00
_cell.angle_beta   90.00
_cell.angle_gamma   90.00
#
_symmetry.space_group_name_H-M   'P 1'
#
loop_
_entity.id
_entity.type
_entity.pdbx_description
1 polymer ?
#
loop_
_entity_poly.entity_id
_entity_poly.type
_entity_poly.pdbx_seq_one_letter_code
_entity_poly.pdbx_strand_id
1 'polypeptide(L)'
;ANIKGGDTLNACLGIWPESDVAQGRLSPFLQRALDNLDRLEIASIHYQSHNHGRPQYDQLKLSHEATYEEAFGDIWRSVFVPVPPIQERIAARLREFSLDNGQFHAVHIRSQYIQPLGPKMTQHAATNSLHCLSELVHQSSPHNHSWTRSTPLVIASDGRAAAGAAAQYASRLGFQHVHVLSHANETLHL
;
A
#
# COMPACT_ATOMS: atom_id res chain seq x y z
N ALA A 1 -8.85 -24.22 -21.30
CA ALA A 1 -8.55 -24.41 -19.87
C ALA A 1 -9.11 -23.20 -19.12
N ASN A 2 -10.12 -23.41 -18.27
CA ASN A 2 -10.78 -22.34 -17.50
C ASN A 2 -9.81 -21.81 -16.44
N ILE A 3 -9.32 -20.57 -16.62
CA ILE A 3 -8.55 -19.85 -15.61
C ILE A 3 -9.54 -19.01 -14.82
N LYS A 4 -9.77 -19.38 -13.55
CA LYS A 4 -10.59 -18.61 -12.60
C LYS A 4 -9.83 -17.33 -12.25
N GLY A 5 -10.40 -16.16 -12.53
CA GLY A 5 -9.81 -14.84 -12.24
C GLY A 5 -9.59 -14.50 -10.76
N GLY A 6 -9.73 -15.46 -9.84
CA GLY A 6 -9.42 -15.29 -8.42
C GLY A 6 -7.96 -15.55 -8.05
N ASP A 7 -7.24 -16.35 -8.85
CA ASP A 7 -5.87 -16.77 -8.51
C ASP A 7 -4.82 -15.70 -8.82
N THR A 8 -5.09 -14.82 -9.78
CA THR A 8 -4.18 -13.73 -10.19
C THR A 8 -4.14 -12.58 -9.18
N LEU A 9 -5.26 -12.30 -8.50
CA LEU A 9 -5.35 -11.27 -7.47
C LEU A 9 -4.59 -11.65 -6.18
N ASN A 10 -4.61 -12.92 -5.80
CA ASN A 10 -3.94 -13.40 -4.58
C ASN A 10 -2.41 -13.33 -4.68
N ALA A 11 -1.84 -13.53 -5.87
CA ALA A 11 -0.39 -13.35 -6.10
C ALA A 11 0.05 -11.88 -5.98
N CYS A 12 -0.88 -10.93 -6.18
CA CYS A 12 -0.61 -9.50 -6.10
C CYS A 12 -0.73 -8.94 -4.67
N LEU A 13 -1.40 -9.67 -3.77
CA LEU A 13 -1.64 -9.23 -2.39
C LEU A 13 -0.58 -9.71 -1.38
N GLY A 14 0.43 -10.48 -1.81
CA GLY A 14 1.60 -10.81 -0.98
C GLY A 14 1.26 -11.44 0.37
N ILE A 15 0.32 -12.38 0.40
CA ILE A 15 -0.11 -13.06 1.63
C ILE A 15 0.91 -14.16 1.99
N TRP A 16 1.72 -13.91 3.02
CA TRP A 16 2.57 -14.91 3.68
C TRP A 16 1.88 -15.41 4.96
N PRO A 17 1.93 -16.71 5.29
CA PRO A 17 1.47 -17.21 6.58
C PRO A 17 2.58 -17.06 7.62
N GLU A 18 2.25 -16.70 8.86
CA GLU A 18 2.67 -17.45 10.05
C GLU A 18 2.22 -16.83 11.39
N SER A 19 2.13 -17.76 12.34
CA SER A 19 1.58 -17.82 13.69
C SER A 19 2.15 -16.87 14.75
N ASP A 20 1.28 -16.62 15.74
CA ASP A 20 1.51 -16.36 17.17
C ASP A 20 2.32 -15.13 17.63
N VAL A 21 1.61 -14.16 18.26
CA VAL A 21 2.07 -13.55 19.52
C VAL A 21 0.86 -13.18 20.40
N ALA A 22 0.82 -13.76 21.59
CA ALA A 22 -0.23 -13.60 22.59
C ALA A 22 0.22 -12.74 23.80
N GLN A 23 -0.80 -12.31 24.56
CA GLN A 23 -0.79 -11.88 25.97
C GLN A 23 -0.50 -10.40 26.27
N GLY A 24 -1.59 -9.63 26.34
CA GLY A 24 -1.63 -8.23 26.74
C GLY A 24 -1.26 -7.98 28.20
N ARG A 25 -0.04 -7.50 28.41
CA ARG A 25 0.34 -6.62 29.53
C ARG A 25 1.24 -5.51 29.00
N LEU A 26 0.89 -4.26 29.31
CA LEU A 26 1.75 -3.12 28.98
C LEU A 26 2.98 -3.14 29.88
N SER A 27 4.15 -2.97 29.27
CA SER A 27 5.43 -3.05 29.99
C SER A 27 5.74 -1.74 30.74
N PRO A 28 6.62 -1.76 31.75
CA PRO A 28 7.10 -0.56 32.47
C PRO A 28 7.81 0.48 31.58
N PHE A 29 8.01 0.19 30.30
CA PHE A 29 8.45 1.14 29.29
C PHE A 29 7.33 2.10 28.86
N LEU A 30 6.08 1.60 28.75
CA LEU A 30 4.91 2.42 28.39
C LEU A 30 4.58 3.47 29.45
N GLN A 31 4.79 3.14 30.73
CA GLN A 31 4.61 4.11 31.82
C GLN A 31 5.63 5.27 31.72
N ARG A 32 6.87 4.98 31.29
CA ARG A 32 7.90 6.00 31.06
C ARG A 32 7.70 6.81 29.78
N ALA A 33 6.98 6.27 28.80
CA ALA A 33 6.63 6.99 27.57
C ALA A 33 5.56 8.07 27.83
N LEU A 34 4.64 7.84 28.77
CA LEU A 34 3.65 8.84 29.18
C LEU A 34 4.27 10.04 29.91
N ASP A 35 5.37 9.83 30.65
CA ASP A 35 6.07 10.90 31.38
C ASP A 35 6.94 11.81 30.49
N ASN A 36 7.06 11.53 29.18
CA ASN A 36 7.93 12.26 28.23
C ASN A 36 7.16 12.98 27.10
N LEU A 37 5.91 13.40 27.38
CA LEU A 37 4.95 13.99 26.42
C LEU A 37 5.41 15.28 25.67
N ASP A 38 6.54 15.88 26.00
CA ASP A 38 7.04 17.10 25.33
C ASP A 38 7.70 16.86 23.96
N ARG A 39 7.73 15.61 23.47
CA ARG A 39 8.24 15.25 22.12
C ARG A 39 7.25 14.36 21.36
N LEU A 40 6.08 14.93 21.08
CA LEU A 40 4.96 14.27 20.39
C LEU A 40 5.32 13.72 19.00
N GLU A 41 5.59 12.42 18.93
CA GLU A 41 5.20 11.57 17.80
C GLU A 41 3.69 11.33 17.94
N ILE A 42 2.89 11.98 17.08
CA ILE A 42 1.45 12.21 17.32
C ILE A 42 0.60 10.93 17.20
N ALA A 43 1.09 9.90 16.53
CA ALA A 43 0.62 8.52 16.67
C ALA A 43 1.60 7.60 15.95
N SER A 44 1.80 6.40 16.47
CA SER A 44 2.32 5.27 15.69
C SER A 44 1.17 4.27 15.57
N ILE A 45 0.41 4.37 14.48
CA ILE A 45 -0.70 3.46 14.23
C ILE A 45 -0.16 2.25 13.48
N HIS A 46 0.23 1.22 14.23
CA HIS A 46 0.49 -0.10 13.65
C HIS A 46 -0.85 -0.76 13.25
N TYR A 47 -1.39 -0.36 12.11
CA TYR A 47 -2.54 -1.03 11.52
C TYR A 47 -2.08 -2.18 10.62
N GLN A 48 -2.48 -3.40 10.96
CA GLN A 48 -2.40 -4.55 10.09
C GLN A 48 -3.82 -5.03 9.80
N SER A 49 -4.36 -4.70 8.61
CA SER A 49 -5.61 -5.31 8.12
C SER A 49 -5.35 -6.76 7.76
N HIS A 50 -5.39 -7.65 8.74
CA HIS A 50 -5.55 -9.05 8.40
C HIS A 50 -7.02 -9.26 8.06
N ASN A 51 -7.33 -9.51 6.78
CA ASN A 51 -8.69 -9.77 6.27
C ASN A 51 -9.33 -11.06 6.81
N HIS A 52 -8.85 -11.62 7.93
CA HIS A 52 -9.35 -12.87 8.51
C HIS A 52 -10.84 -12.78 8.91
N GLY A 53 -11.34 -11.58 9.22
CA GLY A 53 -12.75 -11.35 9.57
C GLY A 53 -13.70 -11.22 8.37
N ARG A 54 -13.18 -10.93 7.17
CA ARG A 54 -14.01 -10.69 5.98
C ARG A 54 -14.94 -11.87 5.67
N PRO A 55 -14.44 -13.13 5.53
CA PRO A 55 -15.32 -14.24 5.16
C PRO A 55 -16.45 -14.46 6.17
N GLN A 56 -16.17 -14.28 7.46
CA GLN A 56 -17.17 -14.44 8.52
C GLN A 56 -18.22 -13.33 8.47
N TYR A 57 -17.80 -12.08 8.29
CA TYR A 57 -18.72 -10.95 8.14
C TYR A 57 -19.63 -11.15 6.92
N ASP A 58 -19.04 -11.42 5.75
CA ASP A 58 -19.80 -11.57 4.50
C ASP A 58 -20.73 -12.78 4.50
N GLN A 59 -20.44 -13.82 5.29
CA GLN A 59 -21.32 -14.99 5.46
C GLN A 59 -22.50 -14.72 6.39
N LEU A 60 -22.32 -13.87 7.40
CA LEU A 60 -23.34 -13.61 8.42
C LEU A 60 -24.22 -12.40 8.09
N LYS A 61 -23.81 -11.55 7.16
CA LYS A 61 -24.56 -10.35 6.78
C LYS A 61 -25.90 -10.70 6.13
N LEU A 62 -26.90 -9.85 6.34
CA LEU A 62 -28.18 -9.92 5.65
C LEU A 62 -28.03 -9.47 4.18
N SER A 63 -29.00 -9.84 3.34
CA SER A 63 -28.96 -9.55 1.90
C SER A 63 -28.91 -8.04 1.56
N HIS A 64 -29.42 -7.20 2.46
CA HIS A 64 -29.45 -5.73 2.32
C HIS A 64 -28.30 -5.03 3.05
N GLU A 65 -27.47 -5.76 3.80
CA GLU A 65 -26.33 -5.18 4.50
C GLU A 65 -25.14 -5.04 3.54
N ALA A 66 -24.35 -3.97 3.77
CA ALA A 66 -23.11 -3.72 3.08
C ALA A 66 -22.14 -4.90 3.24
N THR A 67 -21.32 -5.14 2.21
CA THR A 67 -20.18 -6.06 2.30
C THR A 67 -19.13 -5.56 3.30
N TYR A 68 -18.24 -6.45 3.75
CA TYR A 68 -17.13 -6.08 4.61
C TYR A 68 -16.31 -4.93 4.02
N GLU A 69 -15.97 -5.00 2.73
CA GLU A 69 -15.18 -3.96 2.05
C GLU A 69 -15.87 -2.59 2.04
N GLU A 70 -17.18 -2.55 1.79
CA GLU A 70 -17.95 -1.31 1.76
C GLU A 70 -18.02 -0.70 3.17
N ALA A 71 -18.41 -1.50 4.17
CA ALA A 71 -18.52 -1.05 5.55
C ALA A 71 -17.17 -0.61 6.12
N PHE A 72 -16.12 -1.41 5.90
CA PHE A 72 -14.77 -1.09 6.35
C PHE A 72 -14.23 0.16 5.65
N GLY A 73 -14.47 0.31 4.34
CA GLY A 73 -14.07 1.50 3.59
C GLY A 73 -14.73 2.79 4.11
N ASP A 74 -16.00 2.72 4.50
CA ASP A 74 -16.71 3.87 5.08
C ASP A 74 -16.20 4.23 6.48
N ILE A 75 -16.00 3.22 7.33
CA ILE A 75 -15.42 3.41 8.67
C ILE A 75 -14.02 4.01 8.54
N TRP A 76 -13.19 3.45 7.66
CA TRP A 76 -11.82 3.92 7.45
C TRP A 76 -11.80 5.39 7.03
N ARG A 77 -12.61 5.78 6.02
CA ARG A 77 -12.68 7.17 5.55
C ARG A 77 -13.22 8.14 6.61
N SER A 78 -14.06 7.65 7.51
CA SER A 78 -14.64 8.47 8.59
C SER A 78 -13.67 8.68 9.74
N VAL A 79 -12.88 7.65 10.08
CA VAL A 79 -11.95 7.67 11.23
C VAL A 79 -10.59 8.25 10.84
N PHE A 80 -10.08 7.93 9.65
CA PHE A 80 -8.75 8.33 9.19
C PHE A 80 -8.81 9.57 8.30
N VAL A 81 -9.31 10.67 8.87
CA VAL A 81 -9.26 11.99 8.23
C VAL A 81 -7.97 12.70 8.67
N PRO A 82 -7.07 13.07 7.73
CA PRO A 82 -5.86 13.77 8.09
C PRO A 82 -6.18 15.16 8.69
N VAL A 83 -5.46 15.55 9.73
CA VAL A 83 -5.56 16.91 10.28
C VAL A 83 -5.13 17.96 9.23
N PRO A 84 -5.63 19.21 9.30
CA PRO A 84 -5.42 20.20 8.23
C PRO A 84 -3.97 20.37 7.77
N PRO A 85 -2.95 20.43 8.67
CA PRO A 85 -1.56 20.54 8.23
C PRO A 85 -1.05 19.35 7.41
N ILE A 86 -1.53 18.13 7.70
CA ILE A 86 -1.16 16.92 6.93
C ILE A 86 -1.88 16.93 5.59
N GLN A 87 -3.17 17.29 5.58
CA GLN A 87 -3.96 17.40 4.36
C GLN A 87 -3.34 18.41 3.37
N GLU A 88 -2.85 19.55 3.86
CA GLU A 88 -2.17 20.56 3.05
C GLU A 88 -0.87 20.02 2.44
N ARG A 89 -0.09 19.25 3.20
CA ARG A 89 1.14 18.60 2.70
C ARG A 89 0.84 17.57 1.63
N ILE A 90 -0.18 16.74 1.84
CA ILE A 90 -0.64 15.76 0.83
C ILE A 90 -1.04 16.50 -0.45
N ALA A 91 -1.87 17.54 -0.33
CA ALA A 91 -2.31 18.33 -1.47
C ALA A 91 -1.15 19.03 -2.20
N ALA A 92 -0.14 19.52 -1.45
CA ALA A 92 1.05 20.11 -2.04
C ALA A 92 1.87 19.10 -2.84
N ARG A 93 2.07 17.88 -2.31
CA ARG A 93 2.78 16.80 -3.03
C ARG A 93 2.04 16.32 -4.27
N LEU A 94 0.70 16.19 -4.18
CA LEU A 94 -0.11 15.87 -5.36
C LEU A 94 0.06 16.93 -6.45
N ARG A 95 0.00 18.23 -6.10
CA ARG A 95 0.26 19.32 -7.06
C ARG A 95 1.67 19.30 -7.63
N GLU A 96 2.69 19.10 -6.80
CA GLU A 96 4.10 19.01 -7.21
C GLU A 96 4.31 17.92 -8.26
N PHE A 97 3.65 16.77 -8.07
CA PHE A 97 3.75 15.63 -8.99
C PHE A 97 2.70 15.67 -10.11
N SER A 98 1.90 16.74 -10.20
CA SER A 98 0.81 16.85 -11.17
C SER A 98 -0.14 15.63 -11.13
N LEU A 99 -0.46 15.20 -9.92
CA LEU A 99 -1.34 14.06 -9.64
C LEU A 99 -2.73 14.57 -9.26
N ASP A 100 -3.74 14.13 -10.00
CA ASP A 100 -5.14 14.33 -9.64
C ASP A 100 -5.72 13.09 -8.95
N ASN A 101 -6.65 13.31 -8.02
CA ASN A 101 -7.30 12.21 -7.30
C ASN A 101 -7.95 11.22 -8.29
N GLY A 102 -7.56 9.95 -8.20
CA GLY A 102 -8.06 8.88 -9.06
C GLY A 102 -7.49 8.86 -10.48
N GLN A 103 -6.52 9.73 -10.80
CA GLN A 103 -5.89 9.84 -12.14
C GLN A 103 -4.42 9.41 -12.13
N PHE A 104 -4.04 8.50 -11.24
CA PHE A 104 -2.70 7.91 -11.20
C PHE A 104 -2.74 6.46 -10.73
N HIS A 105 -1.71 5.71 -11.09
CA HIS A 105 -1.47 4.37 -10.56
C HIS A 105 -0.49 4.44 -9.40
N ALA A 106 -0.66 3.56 -8.41
CA ALA A 106 0.24 3.49 -7.28
C ALA A 106 0.66 2.05 -7.02
N VAL A 107 1.94 1.87 -6.67
CA VAL A 107 2.48 0.60 -6.18
C VAL A 107 3.22 0.87 -4.88
N HIS A 108 2.88 0.10 -3.85
CA HIS A 108 3.59 0.11 -2.59
C HIS A 108 4.38 -1.19 -2.41
N ILE A 109 5.67 -1.07 -2.10
CA ILE A 109 6.59 -2.20 -1.95
C ILE A 109 7.16 -2.17 -0.54
N ARG A 110 6.66 -3.06 0.32
CA ARG A 110 7.18 -3.27 1.68
C ARG A 110 8.41 -4.17 1.64
N SER A 111 9.55 -3.58 1.33
CA SER A 111 10.83 -4.23 1.13
C SER A 111 11.56 -4.61 2.42
N GLN A 112 11.19 -4.08 3.60
CA GLN A 112 11.89 -4.40 4.85
C GLN A 112 11.98 -5.91 5.14
N TYR A 113 10.99 -6.69 4.70
CA TYR A 113 10.94 -8.14 4.88
C TYR A 113 11.68 -8.91 3.79
N ILE A 114 11.95 -8.27 2.65
CA ILE A 114 12.49 -8.90 1.44
C ILE A 114 13.96 -8.56 1.26
N GLN A 115 14.40 -7.39 1.72
CA GLN A 115 15.80 -6.95 1.65
C GLN A 115 16.78 -7.95 2.29
N PRO A 116 16.51 -8.54 3.47
CA PRO A 116 17.42 -9.53 4.07
C PRO A 116 17.61 -10.79 3.21
N LEU A 117 16.67 -11.08 2.30
CA LEU A 117 16.74 -12.22 1.37
C LEU A 117 17.63 -11.94 0.15
N GLY A 118 18.17 -10.72 0.05
CA GLY A 118 19.16 -10.32 -0.94
C GLY A 118 18.59 -9.59 -2.17
N PRO A 119 19.48 -9.15 -3.07
CA PRO A 119 19.13 -8.27 -4.18
C PRO A 119 18.23 -8.94 -5.22
N LYS A 120 18.40 -10.25 -5.47
CA LYS A 120 17.55 -11.01 -6.40
C LYS A 120 16.08 -11.02 -5.96
N MET A 121 15.83 -11.27 -4.68
CA MET A 121 14.48 -11.27 -4.12
C MET A 121 13.86 -9.87 -4.11
N THR A 122 14.66 -8.86 -3.79
CA THR A 122 14.23 -7.45 -3.86
C THR A 122 13.80 -7.08 -5.28
N GLN A 123 14.61 -7.43 -6.29
CA GLN A 123 14.29 -7.19 -7.69
C GLN A 123 13.06 -7.97 -8.15
N HIS A 124 12.94 -9.23 -7.72
CA HIS A 124 11.79 -10.06 -8.04
C HIS A 124 10.49 -9.45 -7.50
N ALA A 125 10.47 -9.07 -6.21
CA ALA A 125 9.31 -8.43 -5.61
C ALA A 125 8.92 -7.13 -6.33
N ALA A 126 9.89 -6.26 -6.62
CA ALA A 126 9.65 -5.02 -7.34
C ALA A 126 9.07 -5.26 -8.76
N THR A 127 9.61 -6.25 -9.47
CA THR A 127 9.13 -6.65 -10.80
C THR A 127 7.71 -7.21 -10.72
N ASN A 128 7.46 -8.10 -9.76
CA ASN A 128 6.16 -8.74 -9.57
C ASN A 128 5.06 -7.72 -9.25
N SER A 129 5.34 -6.76 -8.36
CA SER A 129 4.36 -5.71 -8.00
C SER A 129 3.93 -4.88 -9.20
N LEU A 130 4.87 -4.52 -10.08
CA LEU A 130 4.56 -3.75 -11.30
C LEU A 130 3.90 -4.59 -12.39
N HIS A 131 4.27 -5.87 -12.51
CA HIS A 131 3.61 -6.78 -13.41
C HIS A 131 2.13 -6.96 -13.00
N CYS A 132 1.88 -7.15 -11.70
CA CYS A 132 0.53 -7.15 -11.13
C CYS A 132 -0.27 -5.89 -11.45
N LEU A 133 0.34 -4.70 -11.26
CA LEU A 133 -0.30 -3.46 -11.68
C LEU A 133 -0.65 -3.49 -13.17
N SER A 134 0.28 -3.94 -14.02
CA SER A 134 0.04 -3.95 -15.45
C SER A 134 -1.13 -4.85 -15.83
N GLU A 135 -1.27 -6.01 -15.22
CA GLU A 135 -2.41 -6.92 -15.46
C GLU A 135 -3.73 -6.29 -15.00
N LEU A 136 -3.76 -5.66 -13.82
CA LEU A 136 -4.95 -4.99 -13.31
C LEU A 136 -5.43 -3.85 -14.22
N VAL A 137 -4.49 -3.06 -14.76
CA VAL A 137 -4.84 -1.98 -15.67
C VAL A 137 -5.32 -2.52 -17.02
N HIS A 138 -4.68 -3.56 -17.56
CA HIS A 138 -5.14 -4.21 -18.79
C HIS A 138 -6.56 -4.78 -18.64
N GLN A 139 -6.90 -5.39 -17.50
CA GLN A 139 -8.25 -5.90 -17.25
C GLN A 139 -9.29 -4.78 -17.18
N SER A 140 -8.91 -3.62 -16.64
CA SER A 140 -9.79 -2.45 -16.52
C SER A 140 -9.96 -1.66 -17.82
N SER A 141 -9.02 -1.80 -18.77
CA SER A 141 -9.04 -1.11 -20.07
C SER A 141 -8.35 -1.95 -21.16
N PRO A 142 -9.00 -3.04 -21.63
CA PRO A 142 -8.38 -4.02 -22.53
C PRO A 142 -8.06 -3.48 -23.93
N HIS A 143 -8.62 -2.33 -24.32
CA HIS A 143 -8.44 -1.76 -25.65
C HIS A 143 -7.54 -0.51 -25.69
N ASN A 144 -7.01 -0.07 -24.56
CA ASN A 144 -6.27 1.19 -24.48
C ASN A 144 -4.84 1.00 -23.97
N HIS A 145 -3.92 0.56 -24.82
CA HIS A 145 -2.49 0.43 -24.44
C HIS A 145 -1.77 1.77 -24.18
N SER A 146 -2.44 2.92 -24.30
CA SER A 146 -1.82 4.23 -24.04
C SER A 146 -1.68 4.56 -22.55
N TRP A 147 -2.31 3.77 -21.66
CA TRP A 147 -2.38 4.03 -20.22
C TRP A 147 -1.00 4.16 -19.56
N THR A 148 0.00 3.40 -20.02
CA THR A 148 1.37 3.50 -19.48
C THR A 148 2.02 4.84 -19.79
N ARG A 149 1.69 5.48 -20.91
CA ARG A 149 2.32 6.74 -21.32
C ARG A 149 1.66 7.97 -20.72
N SER A 150 0.33 7.95 -20.58
CA SER A 150 -0.43 9.13 -20.16
C SER A 150 -0.66 9.21 -18.66
N THR A 151 -0.71 8.08 -17.96
CA THR A 151 -1.11 8.06 -16.55
C THR A 151 0.12 8.01 -15.65
N PRO A 152 0.28 8.96 -14.70
CA PRO A 152 1.37 8.93 -13.74
C PRO A 152 1.38 7.65 -12.89
N LEU A 153 2.59 7.18 -12.57
CA LEU A 153 2.84 6.07 -11.68
C LEU A 153 3.59 6.57 -10.44
N VAL A 154 3.04 6.27 -9.27
CA VAL A 154 3.67 6.51 -7.97
C VAL A 154 4.19 5.18 -7.41
N ILE A 155 5.48 5.13 -7.11
CA ILE A 155 6.14 3.98 -6.47
C ILE A 155 6.52 4.38 -5.06
N ALA A 156 5.89 3.77 -4.05
CA ALA A 156 6.25 3.95 -2.65
C ALA A 156 7.00 2.72 -2.14
N SER A 157 8.11 2.90 -1.44
CA SER A 157 8.79 1.79 -0.76
C SER A 157 9.52 2.25 0.50
N ASP A 158 9.54 1.37 1.50
CA ASP A 158 10.40 1.47 2.68
C ASP A 158 11.90 1.20 2.36
N GLY A 159 12.25 0.86 1.12
CA GLY A 159 13.62 0.55 0.70
C GLY A 159 14.06 1.13 -0.63
N ARG A 160 15.22 1.80 -0.64
CA ARG A 160 15.80 2.40 -1.84
C ARG A 160 16.06 1.40 -2.96
N ALA A 161 16.60 0.23 -2.63
CA ALA A 161 16.91 -0.79 -3.63
C ALA A 161 15.66 -1.31 -4.34
N ALA A 162 14.57 -1.53 -3.59
CA ALA A 162 13.29 -1.96 -4.14
C ALA A 162 12.65 -0.86 -5.00
N ALA A 163 12.63 0.37 -4.49
CA ALA A 163 12.11 1.53 -5.22
C ALA A 163 12.84 1.76 -6.56
N GLY A 164 14.17 1.68 -6.54
CA GLY A 164 15.00 1.81 -7.74
C GLY A 164 14.79 0.68 -8.75
N ALA A 165 14.72 -0.57 -8.27
CA ALA A 165 14.43 -1.72 -9.14
C ALA A 165 13.05 -1.61 -9.79
N ALA A 166 12.04 -1.14 -9.03
CA ALA A 166 10.71 -0.90 -9.54
C ALA A 166 10.71 0.22 -10.59
N ALA A 167 11.33 1.37 -10.32
CA ALA A 167 11.42 2.46 -11.28
C ALA A 167 12.06 2.03 -12.61
N GLN A 168 13.16 1.27 -12.55
CA GLN A 168 13.81 0.72 -13.74
C GLN A 168 12.91 -0.26 -14.52
N TYR A 169 12.09 -1.04 -13.83
CA TYR A 169 11.16 -1.95 -14.49
C TYR A 169 9.94 -1.22 -15.05
N ALA A 170 9.44 -0.19 -14.37
CA ALA A 170 8.36 0.67 -14.86
C ALA A 170 8.74 1.32 -16.21
N SER A 171 9.97 1.82 -16.34
CA SER A 171 10.45 2.35 -17.63
C SER A 171 10.42 1.29 -18.75
N ARG A 172 10.69 0.02 -18.44
CA ARG A 172 10.60 -1.09 -19.41
C ARG A 172 9.17 -1.43 -19.79
N LEU A 173 8.22 -1.21 -18.89
CA LEU A 173 6.78 -1.31 -19.18
C LEU A 173 6.24 -0.10 -19.96
N GLY A 174 7.07 0.93 -20.19
CA GLY A 174 6.70 2.10 -20.97
C GLY A 174 6.09 3.24 -20.15
N PHE A 175 6.18 3.21 -18.82
CA PHE A 175 5.78 4.34 -17.99
C PHE A 175 6.69 5.55 -18.23
N GLN A 176 6.07 6.70 -18.55
CA GLN A 176 6.81 7.95 -18.83
C GLN A 176 6.88 8.87 -17.61
N HIS A 177 5.85 8.86 -16.77
CA HIS A 177 5.74 9.73 -15.59
C HIS A 177 5.81 8.87 -14.33
N VAL A 178 7.03 8.67 -13.81
CA VAL A 178 7.27 7.83 -12.61
C VAL A 178 7.76 8.68 -11.45
N HIS A 179 7.00 8.69 -10.37
CA HIS A 179 7.34 9.36 -9.11
C HIS A 179 7.76 8.31 -8.07
N VAL A 180 8.96 8.44 -7.52
CA VAL A 180 9.50 7.46 -6.57
C VAL A 180 9.58 8.08 -5.18
N LEU A 181 8.84 7.49 -4.25
CA LEU A 181 8.81 7.83 -2.83
C LEU A 181 9.58 6.74 -2.08
N SER A 182 10.76 7.06 -1.58
CA SER A 182 11.56 6.13 -0.77
C SER A 182 11.87 6.72 0.60
N HIS A 183 11.75 5.89 1.64
CA HIS A 183 11.94 6.25 3.05
C HIS A 183 13.32 6.78 3.43
N ALA A 184 14.29 6.82 2.50
CA ALA A 184 15.62 7.32 2.82
C ALA A 184 15.69 8.84 3.02
N ASN A 185 14.70 9.60 2.54
CA ASN A 185 14.76 11.07 2.60
C ASN A 185 13.55 11.74 3.28
N GLU A 186 12.44 11.04 3.49
CA GLU A 186 11.22 11.63 4.06
C GLU A 186 10.50 10.61 4.92
N THR A 187 10.76 10.65 6.23
CA THR A 187 9.95 9.93 7.21
C THR A 187 8.64 10.69 7.38
N LEU A 188 7.64 10.32 6.58
CA LEU A 188 6.26 10.46 7.03
C LEU A 188 5.99 9.28 7.96
N HIS A 189 6.26 9.51 9.24
CA HIS A 189 5.65 8.73 10.31
C HIS A 189 4.13 8.95 10.18
N LEU A 190 3.42 7.92 9.75
CA LEU A 190 1.97 7.80 9.87
C LEU A 190 1.68 6.68 10.87
#